data_AF-A0A558AZL8-F1
#
_entry.id   AF-A0A558AZL8-F1
#
_cell.length_a   1.000
_cell.length_b   1.000
_cell.length_c   1.000
_cell.angle_alpha   90.00
_cell.angle_beta   90.00
_cell.angle_gamma   90.00
#
_symmetry.space_group_name_H-M   'P 1'
#
loop_
_entity.id
_entity.type
_entity.pdbx_description
1 polymer ?
#
loop_
_entity_poly.entity_id
_entity_poly.type
_entity_poly.pdbx_seq_one_letter_code
_entity_poly.pdbx_strand_id
1 'polypeptide(L)'
;MDYVAVDLETANGNRSSICSIGLVKFKDGEIIDEYYSLVDPEVEYFARMNINIHGITEDDVAGEPTFPEVMKEVEAFIGDYPLVAHFSQFDMYALEDAYNRYEMEIPPFQYFCSFRLSKQLYKMSSYRLPAMCAYFGIDNSNHHNALADARMSGLIAHHIFEQHDMDLEAFNRKHNYDTGTLGGRGFRKKGSRRSSVKSPEVKVDESKFQPDHELYGKNICFTGTLSQMKRADAAQAVTDIGGVFEKNISRNTDYLVVGGKGDQQTARKSSKVKQALEMISGGRSIRIMSEAEFISILY
;
A
#
# COMPACT_ATOMS: atom_id res chain seq x y z
N MET A 1 -12.56 -8.84 -21.38
CA MET A 1 -11.42 -8.04 -20.89
C MET A 1 -10.20 -8.92 -20.93
N ASP A 2 -9.09 -8.36 -21.39
CA ASP A 2 -7.85 -9.11 -21.60
C ASP A 2 -6.85 -8.76 -20.50
N TYR A 3 -6.21 -9.78 -19.94
CA TYR A 3 -5.26 -9.66 -18.83
C TYR A 3 -4.40 -10.93 -18.75
N VAL A 4 -3.31 -10.85 -18.00
CA VAL A 4 -2.46 -12.01 -17.72
C VAL A 4 -2.47 -12.29 -16.22
N ALA A 5 -2.89 -13.48 -15.82
CA ALA A 5 -2.74 -13.91 -14.45
C ALA A 5 -1.30 -14.34 -14.18
N VAL A 6 -0.76 -14.03 -13.01
CA VAL A 6 0.60 -14.38 -12.59
C VAL A 6 0.59 -14.85 -11.14
N ASP A 7 1.46 -15.81 -10.83
CA ASP A 7 1.77 -16.28 -9.48
C ASP A 7 3.24 -16.75 -9.44
N LEU A 8 3.87 -16.68 -8.27
CA LEU A 8 5.29 -16.93 -8.07
C LEU A 8 5.54 -17.80 -6.84
N GLU A 9 6.55 -18.66 -6.93
CA GLU A 9 7.11 -19.35 -5.76
C GLU A 9 8.54 -18.84 -5.50
N THR A 10 8.95 -18.78 -4.23
CA THR A 10 10.29 -18.37 -3.83
C THR A 10 11.03 -19.48 -3.10
N ALA A 11 12.33 -19.62 -3.35
CA ALA A 11 13.18 -20.63 -2.73
C ALA A 11 13.31 -20.47 -1.20
N ASN A 12 13.28 -19.23 -0.71
CA ASN A 12 13.39 -18.93 0.72
C ASN A 12 12.67 -17.62 1.09
N GLY A 13 12.96 -17.09 2.29
CA GLY A 13 12.34 -15.86 2.83
C GLY A 13 12.81 -14.57 2.16
N ASN A 14 13.84 -14.61 1.32
CA ASN A 14 14.23 -13.49 0.47
C ASN A 14 13.31 -13.46 -0.77
N ARG A 15 12.57 -12.39 -0.95
CA ARG A 15 11.57 -12.28 -2.03
C ARG A 15 12.19 -12.26 -3.43
N SER A 16 13.47 -11.91 -3.56
CA SER A 16 14.20 -11.98 -4.84
C SER A 16 14.66 -13.39 -5.21
N SER A 17 14.28 -14.42 -4.46
CA SER A 17 14.63 -15.82 -4.70
C SER A 17 13.56 -16.58 -5.49
N ILE A 18 12.93 -15.94 -6.47
CA ILE A 18 11.88 -16.57 -7.31
C ILE A 18 12.45 -17.84 -7.95
N CYS A 19 11.81 -18.98 -7.66
CA CYS A 19 12.23 -20.30 -8.17
C CYS A 19 11.21 -20.94 -9.12
N SER A 20 10.01 -20.37 -9.24
CA SER A 20 9.11 -20.65 -10.36
C SER A 20 8.17 -19.48 -10.63
N ILE A 21 7.71 -19.39 -11.88
CA ILE A 21 6.74 -18.41 -12.34
C ILE A 21 5.68 -19.09 -13.22
N GLY A 22 4.42 -18.77 -12.98
CA GLY A 22 3.29 -19.22 -13.78
C GLY A 22 2.54 -18.02 -14.34
N LEU A 23 2.18 -18.06 -15.63
CA LEU A 23 1.33 -17.08 -16.27
C LEU A 23 0.21 -17.72 -17.08
N VAL A 24 -0.97 -17.12 -17.03
CA VAL A 24 -2.14 -17.55 -17.82
C VAL A 24 -2.75 -16.33 -18.50
N LYS A 25 -2.81 -16.36 -19.83
CA LYS A 25 -3.34 -15.25 -20.62
C LYS A 25 -4.83 -15.45 -20.89
N PHE A 26 -5.61 -14.45 -20.51
CA PHE A 26 -7.04 -14.41 -20.75
C PHE A 26 -7.36 -13.40 -21.85
N LYS A 27 -8.21 -13.81 -22.79
CA LYS A 27 -8.78 -12.93 -23.82
C LYS A 27 -10.27 -13.18 -23.93
N ASP A 28 -11.05 -12.12 -23.80
CA ASP A 28 -12.52 -12.20 -23.82
C ASP A 28 -13.12 -13.24 -22.84
N GLY A 29 -12.42 -13.48 -21.72
CA GLY A 29 -12.84 -14.43 -20.69
C GLY A 29 -12.32 -15.87 -20.89
N GLU A 30 -11.73 -16.16 -22.04
CA GLU A 30 -11.16 -17.48 -22.36
C GLU A 30 -9.66 -17.51 -22.07
N ILE A 31 -9.16 -18.67 -21.63
CA ILE A 31 -7.71 -18.91 -21.55
C ILE A 31 -7.20 -19.16 -22.97
N ILE A 32 -6.27 -18.32 -23.43
CA ILE A 32 -5.72 -18.42 -24.79
C ILE A 32 -4.27 -18.88 -24.82
N ASP A 33 -3.54 -18.79 -23.70
CA ASP A 33 -2.14 -19.18 -23.62
C ASP A 33 -1.70 -19.38 -22.17
N GLU A 34 -0.68 -20.19 -21.95
CA GLU A 34 -0.11 -20.49 -20.65
C GLU A 34 1.41 -20.59 -20.71
N TYR A 35 2.06 -20.10 -19.67
CA TYR A 35 3.52 -20.13 -19.53
C TYR A 35 3.89 -20.59 -18.13
N TYR A 36 4.86 -21.49 -18.04
CA TYR A 36 5.44 -21.91 -16.78
C TYR A 36 6.95 -22.09 -16.96
N SER A 37 7.72 -21.61 -15.99
CA SER A 37 9.14 -21.87 -15.91
C SER A 37 9.55 -22.11 -14.47
N LEU A 38 10.41 -23.10 -14.27
CA LEU A 38 11.32 -23.07 -13.15
C LEU A 38 12.36 -21.96 -13.39
N VAL A 39 12.90 -21.44 -12.31
CA VAL A 39 13.90 -20.36 -12.35
C VAL A 39 15.03 -20.78 -11.45
N ASP A 40 16.27 -20.73 -11.93
CA ASP A 40 17.43 -20.76 -11.03
C ASP A 40 17.52 -19.40 -10.32
N PRO A 41 17.23 -19.32 -9.00
CA PRO A 41 17.28 -18.08 -8.25
C PRO A 41 18.70 -17.67 -7.85
N GLU A 42 19.72 -18.49 -8.17
CA GLU A 42 21.13 -18.31 -7.82
C GLU A 42 21.33 -17.97 -6.32
N VAL A 43 20.62 -18.68 -5.44
CA VAL A 43 20.73 -18.50 -3.98
C VAL A 43 21.47 -19.65 -3.32
N GLU A 44 22.08 -19.36 -2.17
CA GLU A 44 22.88 -20.34 -1.42
C GLU A 44 22.06 -21.46 -0.76
N TYR A 45 20.74 -21.30 -0.61
CA TYR A 45 19.90 -22.30 0.05
C TYR A 45 18.41 -22.18 -0.29
N PHE A 46 17.72 -23.32 -0.23
CA PHE A 46 16.26 -23.43 -0.23
C PHE A 46 15.75 -23.66 1.19
N ALA A 47 14.77 -22.87 1.62
CA ALA A 47 14.19 -23.02 2.95
C ALA A 47 13.24 -24.21 2.98
N ARG A 48 13.39 -25.10 3.97
CA ARG A 48 12.49 -26.26 4.16
C ARG A 48 11.01 -25.89 4.24
N MET A 49 10.68 -24.72 4.77
CA MET A 49 9.28 -24.25 4.81
C MET A 49 8.73 -24.02 3.40
N ASN A 50 9.51 -23.39 2.52
CA ASN A 50 9.14 -23.12 1.13
C ASN A 50 9.01 -24.43 0.34
N ILE A 51 10.01 -25.30 0.43
CA ILE A 51 9.96 -26.65 -0.17
C ILE A 51 8.70 -27.42 0.27
N ASN A 52 8.34 -27.37 1.55
CA ASN A 52 7.14 -28.06 2.05
C ASN A 52 5.82 -27.48 1.49
N ILE A 53 5.83 -26.24 0.98
CA ILE A 53 4.67 -25.57 0.40
C ILE A 53 4.50 -26.00 -1.06
N HIS A 54 5.53 -25.78 -1.89
CA HIS A 54 5.44 -25.93 -3.35
C HIS A 54 6.19 -27.15 -3.92
N GLY A 55 6.97 -27.85 -3.12
CA GLY A 55 7.70 -29.05 -3.52
C GLY A 55 9.04 -28.81 -4.25
N ILE A 56 9.23 -27.65 -4.89
CA ILE A 56 10.47 -27.28 -5.61
C ILE A 56 11.70 -27.30 -4.68
N THR A 57 12.70 -28.05 -5.08
CA THR A 57 14.02 -28.19 -4.43
C THR A 57 15.13 -27.49 -5.21
N GLU A 58 16.31 -27.39 -4.61
CA GLU A 58 17.51 -26.88 -5.28
C GLU A 58 17.89 -27.74 -6.51
N ASP A 59 17.73 -29.07 -6.42
CA ASP A 59 18.02 -29.98 -7.53
C ASP A 59 17.06 -29.78 -8.71
N ASP A 60 15.80 -29.38 -8.45
CA ASP A 60 14.81 -29.15 -9.51
C ASP A 60 15.14 -27.93 -10.37
N VAL A 61 15.77 -26.91 -9.79
CA VAL A 61 16.13 -25.67 -10.50
C VAL A 61 17.56 -25.68 -11.04
N ALA A 62 18.33 -26.73 -10.76
CA ALA A 62 19.73 -26.80 -11.15
C ALA A 62 19.86 -26.88 -12.69
N GLY A 63 20.39 -25.81 -13.30
CA GLY A 63 20.54 -25.71 -14.75
C GLY A 63 19.30 -25.20 -15.49
N GLU A 64 18.24 -24.83 -14.76
CA GLU A 64 17.12 -24.07 -15.29
C GLU A 64 17.54 -22.61 -15.58
N PRO A 65 16.79 -21.87 -16.41
CA PRO A 65 17.16 -20.51 -16.75
C PRO A 65 17.12 -19.58 -15.53
N THR A 66 18.03 -18.60 -15.51
CA THR A 66 18.07 -17.56 -14.48
C THR A 66 16.92 -16.55 -14.64
N PHE A 67 16.64 -15.76 -13.61
CA PHE A 67 15.59 -14.73 -13.67
C PHE A 67 15.71 -13.79 -14.89
N PRO A 68 16.89 -13.23 -15.26
CA PRO A 68 17.01 -12.40 -16.45
C PRO A 68 16.70 -13.10 -17.77
N GLU A 69 16.90 -14.42 -17.84
CA GLU A 69 16.60 -15.21 -19.03
C GLU A 69 15.10 -15.46 -19.15
N VAL A 70 14.47 -15.91 -18.06
CA VAL A 70 13.02 -16.14 -17.99
C VAL A 70 12.24 -14.85 -18.24
N MET A 71 12.69 -13.72 -17.69
CA MET A 71 11.95 -12.46 -17.83
C MET A 71 11.86 -11.96 -19.27
N LYS A 72 12.77 -12.33 -20.18
CA LYS A 72 12.63 -11.98 -21.61
C LYS A 72 11.37 -12.58 -22.23
N GLU A 73 11.10 -13.84 -21.91
CA GLU A 73 9.92 -14.56 -22.40
C GLU A 73 8.67 -14.09 -21.68
N VAL A 74 8.76 -13.86 -20.37
CA VAL A 74 7.64 -13.38 -19.55
C VAL A 74 7.18 -11.99 -19.99
N GLU A 75 8.08 -11.04 -20.21
CA GLU A 75 7.72 -9.70 -20.66
C GLU A 75 7.04 -9.73 -22.04
N ALA A 76 7.56 -10.56 -22.96
CA ALA A 76 6.95 -10.78 -24.27
C ALA A 76 5.57 -11.46 -24.16
N PHE A 77 5.42 -12.40 -23.22
CA PHE A 77 4.16 -13.06 -22.94
C PHE A 77 3.12 -12.07 -22.39
N ILE A 78 3.51 -11.19 -21.47
CA ILE A 78 2.62 -10.19 -20.86
C ILE A 78 2.18 -9.13 -21.88
N GLY A 79 3.13 -8.57 -22.64
CA GLY A 79 2.87 -7.46 -23.55
C GLY A 79 2.27 -6.25 -22.84
N ASP A 80 1.20 -5.68 -23.41
CA ASP A 80 0.52 -4.49 -22.86
C ASP A 80 -0.62 -4.84 -21.89
N TYR A 81 -0.83 -6.12 -21.58
CA TYR A 81 -1.95 -6.54 -20.74
C TYR A 81 -1.67 -6.28 -19.25
N PRO A 82 -2.70 -5.89 -18.47
CA PRO A 82 -2.56 -5.78 -17.03
C PRO A 82 -2.40 -7.18 -16.40
N LEU A 83 -1.61 -7.23 -15.33
CA LEU A 83 -1.44 -8.44 -14.52
C LEU A 83 -2.56 -8.60 -13.50
N VAL A 84 -2.90 -9.85 -13.19
CA VAL A 84 -3.73 -10.20 -12.03
C VAL A 84 -3.08 -11.28 -11.20
N ALA A 85 -3.02 -11.07 -9.89
CA ALA A 85 -2.60 -12.11 -8.94
C ALA A 85 -3.51 -12.12 -7.71
N HIS A 86 -3.61 -13.27 -7.05
CA HIS A 86 -4.38 -13.37 -5.83
C HIS A 86 -3.51 -13.01 -4.63
N PHE A 87 -3.83 -11.89 -3.97
CA PHE A 87 -2.94 -11.26 -2.97
C PHE A 87 -1.61 -10.74 -3.58
N SER A 88 -1.71 -10.15 -4.77
CA SER A 88 -0.62 -9.60 -5.60
C SER A 88 0.44 -8.72 -4.92
N GLN A 89 0.27 -8.31 -3.65
CA GLN A 89 1.33 -7.61 -2.93
C GLN A 89 2.60 -8.48 -2.83
N PHE A 90 2.44 -9.79 -2.65
CA PHE A 90 3.58 -10.69 -2.60
C PHE A 90 4.30 -10.74 -3.95
N ASP A 91 3.58 -11.08 -5.01
CA ASP A 91 4.13 -11.28 -6.36
C ASP A 91 4.83 -10.03 -6.88
N MET A 92 4.18 -8.88 -6.75
CA MET A 92 4.73 -7.62 -7.26
C MET A 92 5.98 -7.21 -6.48
N TYR A 93 6.05 -7.49 -5.17
CA TYR A 93 7.27 -7.22 -4.39
C TYR A 93 8.39 -8.23 -4.68
N ALA A 94 8.06 -9.49 -4.95
CA ALA A 94 9.05 -10.48 -5.37
C ALA A 94 9.66 -10.11 -6.72
N LEU A 95 8.82 -9.72 -7.70
CA LEU A 95 9.30 -9.18 -8.98
C LEU A 95 10.17 -7.95 -8.78
N GLU A 96 9.70 -6.92 -8.06
CA GLU A 96 10.48 -5.70 -7.81
C GLU A 96 11.84 -6.02 -7.15
N ASP A 97 11.88 -6.87 -6.13
CA ASP A 97 13.12 -7.23 -5.45
C ASP A 97 14.05 -8.04 -6.39
N ALA A 98 13.51 -8.91 -7.25
CA ALA A 98 14.29 -9.67 -8.22
C ALA A 98 14.87 -8.77 -9.34
N TYR A 99 14.05 -7.91 -9.96
CA TYR A 99 14.54 -6.91 -10.93
C TYR A 99 15.67 -6.06 -10.33
N ASN A 100 15.51 -5.60 -9.09
CA ASN A 100 16.55 -4.83 -8.41
C ASN A 100 17.82 -5.64 -8.14
N ARG A 101 17.69 -6.91 -7.72
CA ARG A 101 18.83 -7.80 -7.47
C ARG A 101 19.67 -8.01 -8.73
N TYR A 102 19.01 -8.14 -9.88
CA TYR A 102 19.65 -8.36 -11.18
C TYR A 102 19.99 -7.04 -11.91
N GLU A 103 19.80 -5.89 -11.26
CA GLU A 103 20.05 -4.55 -11.83
C GLU A 103 19.32 -4.31 -13.16
N MET A 104 18.11 -4.89 -13.29
CA MET A 104 17.27 -4.78 -14.47
C MET A 104 16.29 -3.62 -14.34
N GLU A 105 15.93 -3.00 -15.48
CA GLU A 105 14.87 -1.99 -15.51
C GLU A 105 13.51 -2.64 -15.21
N ILE A 106 12.76 -2.06 -14.28
CA ILE A 106 11.44 -2.57 -13.89
C ILE A 106 10.41 -2.12 -14.93
N PRO A 107 9.75 -3.02 -15.67
CA PRO A 107 8.70 -2.65 -16.61
C PRO A 107 7.47 -2.12 -15.85
N PRO A 108 6.79 -1.09 -16.37
CA PRO A 108 5.68 -0.43 -15.68
C PRO A 108 4.35 -1.20 -15.81
N PHE A 109 4.37 -2.51 -15.55
CA PHE A 109 3.19 -3.36 -15.66
C PHE A 109 2.06 -2.84 -14.77
N GLN A 110 0.90 -2.60 -15.37
CA GLN A 110 -0.31 -2.36 -14.61
C GLN A 110 -0.75 -3.67 -13.97
N TYR A 111 -1.24 -3.63 -12.74
CA TYR A 111 -1.75 -4.83 -12.08
C TYR A 111 -2.97 -4.58 -11.22
N PHE A 112 -3.76 -5.64 -11.02
CA PHE A 112 -4.87 -5.69 -10.10
C PHE A 112 -4.85 -7.00 -9.30
N CYS A 113 -5.73 -7.10 -8.32
CA CYS A 113 -5.68 -8.14 -7.31
C CYS A 113 -7.04 -8.76 -7.07
N SER A 114 -7.21 -10.02 -7.46
CA SER A 114 -8.47 -10.77 -7.34
C SER A 114 -8.92 -10.91 -5.88
N PHE A 115 -7.98 -11.02 -4.93
CA PHE A 115 -8.27 -10.95 -3.49
C PHE A 115 -8.92 -9.62 -3.08
N ARG A 116 -8.40 -8.48 -3.56
CA ARG A 116 -8.94 -7.15 -3.24
C ARG A 116 -10.30 -6.93 -3.91
N LEU A 117 -10.48 -7.41 -5.15
CA LEU A 117 -11.78 -7.42 -5.82
C LEU A 117 -12.80 -8.22 -4.99
N SER A 118 -12.41 -9.42 -4.55
CA SER A 118 -13.24 -10.30 -3.73
C SER A 118 -13.69 -9.64 -2.42
N LYS A 119 -12.75 -9.00 -1.69
CA LYS A 119 -13.08 -8.29 -0.44
C LYS A 119 -13.99 -7.08 -0.62
N GLN A 120 -14.02 -6.51 -1.81
CA GLN A 120 -14.85 -5.34 -2.11
C GLN A 120 -16.30 -5.74 -2.41
N LEU A 121 -16.51 -6.93 -2.97
CA LEU A 121 -17.81 -7.39 -3.46
C LEU A 121 -18.51 -8.38 -2.53
N TYR A 122 -17.77 -9.29 -1.92
CA TYR A 122 -18.34 -10.40 -1.16
C TYR A 122 -18.18 -10.20 0.35
N LYS A 123 -19.05 -10.84 1.12
CA LYS A 123 -18.97 -10.94 2.59
C LYS A 123 -18.71 -12.40 2.97
N MET A 124 -17.44 -12.75 3.09
CA MET A 124 -16.97 -14.10 3.40
C MET A 124 -16.10 -14.13 4.65
N SER A 125 -16.02 -15.30 5.30
CA SER A 125 -15.14 -15.55 6.45
C SER A 125 -13.66 -15.61 6.07
N SER A 126 -13.38 -16.03 4.83
CA SER A 126 -12.05 -16.09 4.25
C SER A 126 -12.11 -15.64 2.79
N TYR A 127 -11.04 -15.01 2.33
CA TYR A 127 -10.86 -14.60 0.93
C TYR A 127 -9.59 -15.20 0.34
N ARG A 128 -8.98 -16.19 1.02
CA ARG A 128 -7.78 -16.88 0.51
C ARG A 128 -8.13 -17.63 -0.77
N LEU A 129 -7.12 -17.93 -1.59
CA LEU A 129 -7.29 -18.56 -2.90
C LEU A 129 -8.21 -19.80 -2.84
N PRO A 130 -7.98 -20.80 -1.95
CA PRO A 130 -8.87 -21.97 -1.89
C PRO A 130 -10.32 -21.65 -1.52
N ALA A 131 -10.54 -20.62 -0.68
CA ALA A 131 -11.89 -20.23 -0.27
C ALA A 131 -12.66 -19.56 -1.42
N MET A 132 -11.96 -18.76 -2.23
CA MET A 132 -12.56 -18.15 -3.43
C MET A 132 -12.80 -19.20 -4.52
N CYS A 133 -11.88 -20.16 -4.70
CA CYS A 133 -12.10 -21.26 -5.63
C CYS A 133 -13.32 -22.10 -5.25
N ALA A 134 -13.46 -22.46 -3.96
CA ALA A 134 -14.63 -23.16 -3.48
C ALA A 134 -15.94 -22.38 -3.68
N TYR A 135 -15.91 -21.05 -3.56
CA TYR A 135 -17.07 -20.19 -3.78
C TYR A 135 -17.53 -20.17 -5.25
N PHE A 136 -16.58 -20.09 -6.19
CA PHE A 136 -16.86 -20.05 -7.62
C PHE A 136 -16.96 -21.43 -8.28
N GLY A 137 -16.68 -22.52 -7.55
CA GLY A 137 -16.65 -23.87 -8.12
C GLY A 137 -15.43 -24.11 -9.02
N ILE A 138 -14.32 -23.40 -8.78
CA ILE A 138 -13.06 -23.56 -9.50
C ILE A 138 -12.30 -24.73 -8.87
N ASP A 139 -11.78 -25.62 -9.70
CA ASP A 139 -10.86 -26.67 -9.24
C ASP A 139 -9.58 -26.05 -8.68
N ASN A 140 -9.23 -26.47 -7.46
CA ASN A 140 -8.02 -26.03 -6.76
C ASN A 140 -7.04 -27.17 -6.52
N SER A 141 -7.14 -28.22 -7.33
CA SER A 141 -6.10 -29.24 -7.40
C SER A 141 -4.75 -28.60 -7.72
N ASN A 142 -3.68 -29.14 -7.14
CA ASN A 142 -2.30 -28.65 -7.32
C ASN A 142 -2.03 -27.22 -6.81
N HIS A 143 -2.71 -26.77 -5.75
CA HIS A 143 -2.37 -25.52 -5.05
C HIS A 143 -0.89 -25.50 -4.62
N HIS A 144 -0.23 -24.35 -4.72
CA HIS A 144 1.23 -24.14 -4.57
C HIS A 144 2.07 -24.61 -5.77
N ASN A 145 1.43 -24.70 -6.94
CA ASN A 145 2.12 -24.66 -8.21
C ASN A 145 1.80 -23.31 -8.87
N ALA A 146 2.84 -22.55 -9.23
CA ALA A 146 2.68 -21.19 -9.75
C ALA A 146 1.72 -21.11 -10.95
N LEU A 147 1.73 -22.07 -11.88
CA LEU A 147 0.80 -22.05 -13.01
C LEU A 147 -0.65 -22.32 -12.57
N ALA A 148 -0.86 -23.29 -11.68
CA ALA A 148 -2.18 -23.59 -11.14
C ALA A 148 -2.75 -22.41 -10.34
N ASP A 149 -1.94 -21.77 -9.51
CA ASP A 149 -2.35 -20.63 -8.68
C ASP A 149 -2.59 -19.38 -9.54
N ALA A 150 -1.81 -19.16 -10.60
CA ALA A 150 -2.09 -18.13 -11.62
C ALA A 150 -3.43 -18.39 -12.32
N ARG A 151 -3.68 -19.62 -12.76
CA ARG A 151 -4.95 -20.01 -13.41
C ARG A 151 -6.13 -19.75 -12.50
N MET A 152 -6.08 -20.19 -11.24
CA MET A 152 -7.13 -19.95 -10.25
C MET A 152 -7.34 -18.45 -10.01
N SER A 153 -6.26 -17.67 -9.90
CA SER A 153 -6.31 -16.21 -9.72
C SER A 153 -7.03 -15.52 -10.87
N GLY A 154 -6.73 -15.92 -12.11
CA GLY A 154 -7.37 -15.43 -13.32
C GLY A 154 -8.85 -15.80 -13.40
N LEU A 155 -9.19 -17.07 -13.15
CA LEU A 155 -10.58 -17.53 -13.15
C LEU A 155 -11.44 -16.83 -12.08
N ILE A 156 -10.89 -16.56 -10.89
CA ILE A 156 -11.59 -15.75 -9.88
C ILE A 156 -11.89 -14.35 -10.42
N ALA A 157 -10.93 -13.71 -11.07
CA ALA A 157 -11.14 -12.38 -11.66
C ALA A 157 -12.18 -12.44 -12.78
N HIS A 158 -12.11 -13.45 -13.65
CA HIS A 158 -13.10 -13.69 -14.70
C HIS A 158 -14.51 -13.80 -14.14
N HIS A 159 -14.76 -14.70 -13.18
CA HIS A 159 -16.08 -14.87 -12.59
C HIS A 159 -16.59 -13.62 -11.87
N ILE A 160 -15.71 -12.85 -11.24
CA ILE A 160 -16.07 -11.55 -10.66
C ILE A 160 -16.60 -10.59 -11.72
N PHE A 161 -15.88 -10.45 -12.83
CA PHE A 161 -16.25 -9.53 -13.90
C PHE A 161 -17.52 -10.00 -14.64
N GLU A 162 -17.64 -11.31 -14.87
CA GLU A 162 -18.81 -11.94 -15.48
C GLU A 162 -20.07 -11.77 -14.62
N GLN A 163 -20.04 -12.17 -13.35
CA GLN A 163 -21.21 -12.10 -12.45
C GLN A 163 -21.72 -10.67 -12.22
N HIS A 164 -20.84 -9.68 -12.34
CA HIS A 164 -21.17 -8.28 -12.12
C HIS A 164 -21.36 -7.48 -13.40
N ASP A 165 -21.23 -8.11 -14.57
CA ASP A 165 -21.32 -7.48 -15.90
C ASP A 165 -20.49 -6.19 -15.98
N MET A 166 -19.20 -6.31 -15.64
CA MET A 166 -18.28 -5.17 -15.64
C MET A 166 -16.85 -5.59 -15.96
N ASP A 167 -16.12 -4.74 -16.67
CA ASP A 167 -14.67 -4.84 -16.81
C ASP A 167 -13.95 -4.13 -15.64
N LEU A 168 -12.61 -4.19 -15.65
CA LEU A 168 -11.79 -3.53 -14.64
C LEU A 168 -11.98 -2.01 -14.62
N GLU A 169 -12.20 -1.36 -15.77
CA GLU A 169 -12.37 0.10 -15.80
C GLU A 169 -13.69 0.51 -15.14
N ALA A 170 -14.78 -0.19 -15.47
CA ALA A 170 -16.08 -0.05 -14.84
C ALA A 170 -16.02 -0.37 -13.34
N PHE A 171 -15.30 -1.43 -12.96
CA PHE A 171 -15.06 -1.77 -11.55
C PHE A 171 -14.34 -0.62 -10.82
N ASN A 172 -13.28 -0.08 -11.41
CA ASN A 172 -12.50 1.03 -10.84
C ASN A 172 -13.35 2.27 -10.60
N ARG A 173 -14.20 2.64 -11.58
CA ARG A 173 -15.12 3.77 -11.45
C ARG A 173 -16.17 3.53 -10.37
N LYS A 174 -16.80 2.36 -10.36
CA LYS A 174 -17.93 2.03 -9.46
C LYS A 174 -17.47 1.84 -8.01
N HIS A 175 -16.36 1.14 -7.82
CA HIS A 175 -15.90 0.72 -6.50
C HIS A 175 -14.75 1.55 -5.95
N ASN A 176 -14.33 2.60 -6.68
CA ASN A 176 -13.22 3.47 -6.29
C ASN A 176 -11.95 2.64 -6.02
N TYR A 177 -11.73 1.65 -6.88
CA TYR A 177 -10.57 0.78 -6.88
C TYR A 177 -9.47 1.39 -7.73
N ASP A 178 -8.23 1.29 -7.26
CA ASP A 178 -7.06 1.67 -8.05
C ASP A 178 -6.22 0.42 -8.31
N THR A 179 -5.81 0.28 -9.57
CA THR A 179 -4.74 -0.62 -10.01
C THR A 179 -3.40 -0.17 -9.45
N GLY A 180 -2.46 -1.09 -9.38
CA GLY A 180 -1.06 -0.79 -9.10
C GLY A 180 -0.25 -0.69 -10.39
N THR A 181 0.97 -0.19 -10.26
CA THR A 181 1.99 -0.21 -11.31
C THR A 181 3.27 -0.75 -10.71
N LEU A 182 3.85 -1.79 -11.32
CA LEU A 182 5.10 -2.40 -10.86
C LEU A 182 6.24 -1.37 -10.90
N GLY A 183 7.07 -1.32 -9.86
CA GLY A 183 8.12 -0.31 -9.69
C GLY A 183 7.60 1.11 -9.44
N GLY A 184 6.28 1.27 -9.45
CA GLY A 184 5.58 2.53 -9.29
C GLY A 184 4.90 2.66 -7.94
N ARG A 185 3.82 3.46 -7.91
CA ARG A 185 2.99 3.55 -6.70
C ARG A 185 2.11 2.30 -6.67
N GLY A 186 2.36 1.39 -5.73
CA GLY A 186 1.49 0.24 -5.48
C GLY A 186 0.05 0.64 -5.14
N PHE A 187 -0.81 -0.34 -4.87
CA PHE A 187 -2.25 -0.11 -4.66
C PHE A 187 -2.56 1.05 -3.72
N ARG A 188 -3.06 2.15 -4.28
CA ARG A 188 -3.67 3.20 -3.48
C ARG A 188 -5.08 2.75 -3.14
N LYS A 189 -5.47 2.95 -1.88
CA LYS A 189 -6.87 3.26 -1.64
C LYS A 189 -6.96 4.67 -2.18
N LYS A 190 -7.67 4.93 -3.31
CA LYS A 190 -8.27 6.25 -3.52
C LYS A 190 -8.90 6.51 -2.19
N GLY A 191 -8.34 7.49 -1.46
CA GLY A 191 -8.87 7.81 -0.15
C GLY A 191 -10.35 7.84 -0.38
N SER A 192 -11.14 7.18 0.48
CA SER A 192 -12.53 7.58 0.58
C SER A 192 -12.52 9.08 0.38
N ARG A 193 -13.45 9.66 -0.39
CA ARG A 193 -13.84 11.00 -0.02
C ARG A 193 -14.41 10.93 1.43
N ARG A 194 -13.61 10.61 2.47
CA ARG A 194 -13.21 11.63 3.42
C ARG A 194 -13.08 12.84 2.53
N SER A 195 -14.15 13.63 2.50
CA SER A 195 -13.97 15.04 2.62
C SER A 195 -12.64 15.19 3.32
N SER A 196 -11.62 15.67 2.61
CA SER A 196 -10.59 16.39 3.32
C SER A 196 -11.41 17.20 4.30
N VAL A 197 -11.33 16.91 5.60
CA VAL A 197 -11.69 17.92 6.56
C VAL A 197 -10.78 19.03 6.08
N LYS A 198 -11.37 19.99 5.36
CA LYS A 198 -10.62 21.06 4.74
C LYS A 198 -9.75 21.53 5.89
N SER A 199 -8.43 21.52 5.67
CA SER A 199 -7.56 22.23 6.61
C SER A 199 -8.24 23.56 6.88
N PRO A 200 -8.37 23.99 8.14
CA PRO A 200 -9.04 25.24 8.44
C PRO A 200 -8.53 26.29 7.47
N GLU A 201 -9.42 26.83 6.63
CA GLU A 201 -9.08 27.97 5.77
C GLU A 201 -8.99 29.14 6.74
N VAL A 202 -7.79 29.34 7.29
CA VAL A 202 -7.56 30.43 8.22
C VAL A 202 -7.50 31.71 7.43
N LYS A 203 -8.28 32.71 7.84
CA LYS A 203 -8.28 34.03 7.22
C LYS A 203 -7.28 34.90 7.96
N VAL A 204 -6.27 35.40 7.24
CA VAL A 204 -5.35 36.38 7.80
C VAL A 204 -6.06 37.73 7.86
N ASP A 205 -6.12 38.30 9.05
CA ASP A 205 -6.62 39.65 9.30
C ASP A 205 -5.58 40.37 10.16
N GLU A 206 -4.68 41.10 9.49
CA GLU A 206 -3.57 41.81 10.13
C GLU A 206 -4.05 42.84 11.16
N SER A 207 -5.30 43.31 11.06
CA SER A 207 -5.86 44.26 12.02
C SER A 207 -6.08 43.69 13.42
N LYS A 208 -6.09 42.35 13.54
CA LYS A 208 -6.28 41.65 14.82
C LYS A 208 -4.98 41.26 15.50
N PHE A 209 -3.85 41.39 14.80
CA PHE A 209 -2.57 40.92 15.28
C PHE A 209 -2.21 41.58 16.61
N GLN A 210 -1.61 40.78 17.48
CA GLN A 210 -1.18 41.23 18.81
C GLN A 210 0.34 41.05 18.90
N PRO A 211 1.15 42.05 18.49
CA PRO A 211 2.61 41.94 18.46
C PRO A 211 3.25 41.59 19.80
N ASP A 212 2.59 41.94 20.92
CA ASP A 212 3.07 41.69 22.27
C ASP A 212 2.65 40.29 22.82
N HIS A 213 1.89 39.51 22.04
CA HIS A 213 1.39 38.21 22.47
C HIS A 213 2.46 37.11 22.39
N GLU A 214 2.51 36.18 23.36
CA GLU A 214 3.56 35.14 23.46
C GLU A 214 3.72 34.30 22.17
N LEU A 215 2.61 34.01 21.50
CA LEU A 215 2.56 33.22 20.26
C LEU A 215 2.71 34.06 18.97
N TYR A 216 2.89 35.38 19.05
CA TYR A 216 3.08 36.22 17.87
C TYR A 216 4.34 35.81 17.09
N GLY A 217 4.20 35.58 15.79
CA GLY A 217 5.29 35.15 14.90
C GLY A 217 5.80 33.72 15.16
N LYS A 218 5.15 32.96 16.02
CA LYS A 218 5.54 31.57 16.35
C LYS A 218 4.78 30.57 15.49
N ASN A 219 5.42 29.44 15.19
CA ASN A 219 4.83 28.35 14.41
C ASN A 219 4.22 27.30 15.35
N ILE A 220 2.90 27.10 15.24
CA ILE A 220 2.13 26.22 16.11
C ILE A 220 1.51 25.08 15.31
N CYS A 221 1.80 23.85 15.72
CA CYS A 221 1.19 22.64 15.18
C CYS A 221 0.30 21.95 16.23
N PHE A 222 -0.84 21.40 15.80
CA PHE A 222 -1.73 20.61 16.66
C PHE A 222 -1.59 19.10 16.38
N THR A 223 -1.68 18.29 17.44
CA THR A 223 -1.82 16.83 17.38
C THR A 223 -2.87 16.33 18.37
N GLY A 224 -3.47 15.17 18.10
CA GLY A 224 -4.58 14.63 18.90
C GLY A 224 -5.88 15.44 18.80
N THR A 225 -6.93 15.01 19.49
CA THR A 225 -8.25 15.67 19.45
C THR A 225 -8.31 16.79 20.49
N LEU A 226 -8.53 18.02 20.02
CA LEU A 226 -8.84 19.16 20.89
C LEU A 226 -10.27 18.98 21.43
N SER A 227 -10.41 18.99 22.75
CA SER A 227 -11.63 18.71 23.50
C SER A 227 -12.38 19.96 23.94
N GLN A 228 -11.69 21.08 24.03
CA GLN A 228 -12.21 22.37 24.52
C GLN A 228 -12.57 23.33 23.37
N MET A 229 -12.02 23.12 22.17
CA MET A 229 -12.40 23.89 20.98
C MET A 229 -12.22 23.08 19.69
N LYS A 230 -12.87 23.51 18.59
CA LYS A 230 -12.62 22.90 17.28
C LYS A 230 -11.24 23.32 16.80
N ARG A 231 -10.52 22.41 16.13
CA ARG A 231 -9.19 22.70 15.56
C ARG A 231 -9.20 23.88 14.58
N ALA A 232 -10.32 24.13 13.90
CA ALA A 232 -10.46 25.29 13.02
C ALA A 232 -10.46 26.60 13.80
N ASP A 233 -11.19 26.65 14.91
CA ASP A 233 -11.25 27.82 15.77
C ASP A 233 -9.89 28.06 16.45
N ALA A 234 -9.19 26.99 16.85
CA ALA A 234 -7.83 27.07 17.41
C ALA A 234 -6.83 27.65 16.40
N ALA A 235 -6.88 27.17 15.16
CA ALA A 235 -6.03 27.65 14.08
C ALA A 235 -6.33 29.13 13.74
N GLN A 236 -7.61 29.51 13.71
CA GLN A 236 -8.01 30.90 13.48
C GLN A 236 -7.58 31.81 14.62
N ALA A 237 -7.74 31.39 15.87
CA ALA A 237 -7.30 32.17 17.02
C ALA A 237 -5.78 32.40 17.02
N VAL A 238 -4.98 31.37 16.70
CA VAL A 238 -3.53 31.50 16.51
C VAL A 238 -3.18 32.53 15.45
N THR A 239 -3.89 32.54 14.31
CA THR A 239 -3.61 33.51 13.25
C THR A 239 -4.13 34.90 13.57
N ASP A 240 -5.27 35.04 14.25
CA ASP A 240 -5.81 36.34 14.67
C ASP A 240 -4.79 37.08 15.56
N ILE A 241 -4.07 36.37 16.44
CA ILE A 241 -3.02 36.97 17.27
C ILE A 241 -1.66 37.12 16.56
N GLY A 242 -1.54 36.79 15.28
CA GLY A 242 -0.31 36.90 14.49
C GLY A 242 0.65 35.69 14.59
N GLY A 243 0.19 34.55 15.10
CA GLY A 243 0.91 33.27 15.04
C GLY A 243 0.68 32.51 13.72
N VAL A 244 1.56 31.56 13.43
CA VAL A 244 1.54 30.75 12.20
C VAL A 244 1.03 29.35 12.50
N PHE A 245 -0.15 29.01 12.00
CA PHE A 245 -0.68 27.65 12.11
C PHE A 245 -0.04 26.71 11.07
N GLU A 246 0.60 25.64 11.53
CA GLU A 246 1.17 24.59 10.70
C GLU A 246 0.36 23.29 10.75
N LYS A 247 0.07 22.72 9.58
CA LYS A 247 -0.64 21.44 9.48
C LYS A 247 0.19 20.25 9.97
N ASN A 248 1.49 20.31 9.72
CA ASN A 248 2.45 19.26 10.02
C ASN A 248 3.62 19.87 10.78
N ILE A 249 4.26 19.07 11.62
CA ILE A 249 5.50 19.49 12.27
C ILE A 249 6.58 19.69 11.20
N SER A 250 7.31 20.79 11.32
CA SER A 250 8.36 21.22 10.41
C SER A 250 9.60 21.58 11.21
N ARG A 251 10.69 21.92 10.52
CA ARG A 251 11.92 22.42 11.17
C ARG A 251 11.74 23.80 11.83
N ASN A 252 10.64 24.49 11.52
CA ASN A 252 10.32 25.82 12.02
C ASN A 252 9.29 25.79 13.15
N THR A 253 8.70 24.62 13.47
CA THR A 253 7.69 24.51 14.52
C THR A 253 8.26 24.93 15.88
N ASP A 254 7.69 25.98 16.48
CA ASP A 254 8.06 26.47 17.80
C ASP A 254 7.26 25.73 18.90
N TYR A 255 5.97 25.46 18.64
CA TYR A 255 5.05 24.86 19.60
C TYR A 255 4.29 23.66 19.02
N LEU A 256 4.26 22.55 19.77
CA LEU A 256 3.38 21.41 19.49
C LEU A 256 2.31 21.30 20.59
N VAL A 257 1.06 21.58 20.22
CA VAL A 257 -0.09 21.48 21.12
C VAL A 257 -0.71 20.09 21.00
N VAL A 258 -0.82 19.40 22.14
CA VAL A 258 -1.27 18.01 22.23
C VAL A 258 -2.65 17.95 22.88
N GLY A 259 -3.66 17.52 22.12
CA GLY A 259 -5.03 17.28 22.61
C GLY A 259 -5.34 15.80 22.87
N GLY A 260 -6.25 15.52 23.81
CA GLY A 260 -6.80 14.19 24.08
C GLY A 260 -7.35 14.01 25.50
N LYS A 261 -8.41 13.22 25.65
CA LYS A 261 -9.06 12.88 26.95
C LYS A 261 -8.50 11.60 27.62
N GLY A 262 -7.38 11.06 27.15
CA GLY A 262 -6.77 9.83 27.68
C GLY A 262 -5.47 10.13 28.45
N ASP A 263 -5.09 9.22 29.34
CA ASP A 263 -3.84 9.24 30.13
C ASP A 263 -2.67 9.83 29.31
N GLN A 264 -1.89 10.75 29.90
CA GLN A 264 -0.82 11.50 29.22
C GLN A 264 0.12 10.58 28.42
N GLN A 265 0.22 9.31 28.82
CA GLN A 265 0.94 8.24 28.14
C GLN A 265 0.47 7.92 26.71
N THR A 266 -0.83 8.04 26.41
CA THR A 266 -1.38 7.73 25.07
C THR A 266 -1.20 8.87 24.08
N ALA A 267 -1.36 10.12 24.51
CA ALA A 267 -1.09 11.30 23.69
C ALA A 267 0.39 11.38 23.26
N ARG A 268 1.30 10.92 24.14
CA ARG A 268 2.75 10.79 23.88
C ARG A 268 3.13 9.76 22.79
N LYS A 269 2.20 8.89 22.36
CA LYS A 269 2.46 7.88 21.32
C LYS A 269 2.17 8.36 19.89
N SER A 270 1.65 9.58 19.69
CA SER A 270 1.35 10.08 18.35
C SER A 270 2.61 10.27 17.50
N SER A 271 2.51 10.05 16.19
CA SER A 271 3.64 10.21 15.25
C SER A 271 4.25 11.61 15.30
N LYS A 272 3.44 12.65 15.46
CA LYS A 272 3.89 14.04 15.60
C LYS A 272 4.63 14.31 16.91
N VAL A 273 4.22 13.68 18.02
CA VAL A 273 4.97 13.80 19.28
C VAL A 273 6.32 13.10 19.17
N LYS A 274 6.38 11.92 18.55
CA LYS A 274 7.66 11.23 18.27
C LYS A 274 8.58 12.10 17.41
N GLN A 275 8.06 12.68 16.33
CA GLN A 275 8.81 13.60 15.46
C GLN A 275 9.30 14.84 16.22
N ALA A 276 8.48 15.43 17.11
CA ALA A 276 8.92 16.55 17.93
C ALA A 276 10.05 16.18 18.88
N LEU A 277 9.93 15.04 19.57
CA LEU A 277 10.97 14.54 20.49
C LEU A 277 12.28 14.24 19.76
N GLU A 278 12.21 13.68 18.56
CA GLU A 278 13.37 13.44 17.70
C GLU A 278 14.04 14.77 17.30
N MET A 279 13.26 15.77 16.87
CA MET A 279 13.79 17.11 16.55
C MET A 279 14.42 17.80 17.76
N ILE A 280 13.82 17.65 18.96
CA ILE A 280 14.38 18.16 20.22
C ILE A 280 15.72 17.48 20.53
N SER A 281 15.80 16.16 20.35
CA SER A 281 17.06 15.41 20.53
C SER A 281 18.15 15.86 19.55
N GLY A 282 17.77 16.31 18.36
CA GLY A 282 18.65 16.95 17.38
C GLY A 282 18.99 18.42 17.65
N GLY A 283 18.68 18.94 18.86
CA GLY A 283 19.05 20.30 19.29
C GLY A 283 18.05 21.39 18.91
N ARG A 284 16.84 21.05 18.47
CA ARG A 284 15.80 22.04 18.15
C ARG A 284 14.99 22.41 19.39
N SER A 285 14.66 23.70 19.52
CA SER A 285 13.83 24.21 20.60
C SER A 285 12.35 24.15 20.20
N ILE A 286 11.71 23.00 20.41
CA ILE A 286 10.25 22.83 20.24
C ILE A 286 9.61 22.68 21.63
N ARG A 287 8.64 23.54 21.96
CA ARG A 287 7.88 23.43 23.22
C ARG A 287 6.63 22.60 23.00
N ILE A 288 6.56 21.44 23.65
CA ILE A 288 5.36 20.60 23.67
C ILE A 288 4.47 21.06 24.83
N MET A 289 3.20 21.35 24.56
CA MET A 289 2.22 21.79 25.57
C MET A 289 0.88 21.08 25.41
N SER A 290 0.12 21.01 26.50
CA SER A 290 -1.24 20.50 26.53
C SER A 290 -2.25 21.50 25.94
N GLU A 291 -3.44 21.00 25.58
CA GLU A 291 -4.55 21.87 25.17
C GLU A 291 -4.92 22.92 26.25
N ALA A 292 -4.85 22.57 27.54
CA ALA A 292 -5.18 23.49 28.62
C ALA A 292 -4.15 24.63 28.74
N GLU A 293 -2.86 24.32 28.64
CA GLU A 293 -1.79 25.33 28.62
C GLU A 293 -1.91 26.23 27.39
N PHE A 294 -2.20 25.65 26.22
CA PHE A 294 -2.42 26.43 25.00
C PHE A 294 -3.56 27.44 25.16
N ILE A 295 -4.70 27.03 25.72
CA ILE A 295 -5.85 27.92 25.94
C ILE A 295 -5.50 29.04 26.93
N SER A 296 -4.76 28.73 27.99
CA SER A 296 -4.31 29.74 28.97
C SER A 296 -3.30 30.75 28.41
N ILE A 297 -2.60 30.40 27.34
CA ILE A 297 -1.68 31.32 26.64
C ILE A 297 -2.44 32.12 25.58
N LEU A 298 -3.49 31.53 25.01
CA LEU A 298 -4.28 32.09 23.91
C LEU A 298 -5.29 33.16 24.35
N TYR A 299 -5.76 33.09 25.60
CA TYR A 299 -6.79 33.98 26.18
C TYR A 299 -6.37 34.44 27.57
#